data_AF-A0A3R7XZT0-F1
#
_entry.id   AF-A0A3R7XZT0-F1
#
_cell.length_a   1.000
_cell.length_b   1.000
_cell.length_c   1.000
_cell.angle_alpha   90.00
_cell.angle_beta   90.00
_cell.angle_gamma   90.00
#
_symmetry.space_group_name_H-M   'P 1'
#
loop_
_entity.id
_entity.type
_entity.pdbx_description
1 polymer ?
#
loop_
_entity_poly.entity_id
_entity_poly.type
_entity_poly.pdbx_seq_one_letter_code
_entity_poly.pdbx_strand_id
1 'polypeptide(L)'
;MKVLSTFVLSAVLAMAVRAQTSDSSTTSPVTLDSSIMTSGSTLTIPTSSTMAAMRTSSSTSNFMSSLTVDSSSSSGSYHMTPVHVVQARVQSDMPVWNDKLERFVSSYYDKPDEAYVALMDTVNTASVEGALMYVQAEGINYATRSTEDRCARKNEMAYIVFYEFAIAQTNETLALYQDVASQNEYGNMLALDSGRCTPDSTTSSGGEVFPVACYYFNGDEGEPNVGPFVGGTTKETDPRAPYPNNVWYSFPNTCPLKEWSEKTSDCRASTRKGLCDIGVMPDGISCTYAYRVLGFLPIDDLVGITSIPSNTTGKTYANFSQFCEDGGVEFEALETGEWKESIPFWENPQDEEANAERAMKLVEAYYNLTNGLIETSGLDSSIIEHMLPLPTPEELAAENPPCYLNVLKCNTEAGCKRELFGSTCTVCSSETEGCEAPPSDWKFPTLEKAVGENGGTGDASADSSSKHDSTASDKGEKNSSAVMNDMSAVLMPLMLALATALFF
;
A
#
# COMPACT_ATOMS: atom_id res chain seq x y z
N MET A 1 -1.77 -8.32 -36.38
CA MET A 1 -1.46 -8.40 -37.82
C MET A 1 -1.04 -7.02 -38.32
N LYS A 2 0.25 -6.71 -38.22
CA LYS A 2 0.98 -5.64 -38.91
C LYS A 2 2.44 -6.11 -38.95
N VAL A 3 3.04 -6.00 -40.12
CA VAL A 3 4.25 -6.68 -40.57
C VAL A 3 5.33 -5.64 -40.84
N LEU A 4 6.60 -6.03 -40.68
CA LEU A 4 7.87 -5.38 -41.06
C LEU A 4 8.34 -4.24 -40.13
N SER A 5 9.61 -4.10 -39.75
CA SER A 5 10.86 -4.68 -40.29
C SER A 5 11.94 -4.78 -39.21
N THR A 6 12.63 -5.91 -39.21
CA THR A 6 13.91 -6.18 -38.53
C THR A 6 15.06 -5.50 -39.26
N PHE A 7 15.94 -4.80 -38.52
CA PHE A 7 17.30 -4.50 -38.96
C PHE A 7 18.27 -5.17 -37.98
N VAL A 8 19.02 -6.14 -38.51
CA VAL A 8 20.16 -6.78 -37.85
C VAL A 8 21.40 -6.00 -38.29
N LEU A 9 22.18 -5.49 -37.33
CA LEU A 9 23.55 -5.08 -37.58
C LEU A 9 24.46 -5.80 -36.57
N SER A 10 25.16 -6.81 -37.06
CA SER A 10 26.25 -7.48 -36.37
C SER A 10 27.52 -6.64 -36.50
N ALA A 11 28.13 -6.26 -35.39
CA ALA A 11 29.50 -5.77 -35.35
C ALA A 11 30.32 -6.65 -34.42
N VAL A 12 31.18 -7.46 -35.03
CA VAL A 12 32.24 -8.22 -34.38
C VAL A 12 33.37 -7.24 -34.04
N LEU A 13 33.75 -7.14 -32.77
CA LEU A 13 35.05 -6.59 -32.39
C LEU A 13 35.75 -7.57 -31.45
N ALA A 14 36.70 -8.30 -32.03
CA ALA A 14 37.74 -9.01 -31.30
C ALA A 14 38.86 -8.02 -30.97
N MET A 15 39.26 -7.90 -29.71
CA MET A 15 40.61 -7.50 -29.37
C MET A 15 41.13 -8.31 -28.19
N ALA A 16 42.35 -8.80 -28.39
CA ALA A 16 43.06 -9.74 -27.56
C ALA A 16 43.78 -9.07 -26.39
N VAL A 17 43.76 -9.79 -25.26
CA VAL A 17 44.84 -10.04 -24.30
C VAL A 17 46.05 -9.10 -24.32
N ARG A 18 46.32 -8.47 -23.17
CA ARG A 18 47.69 -8.32 -22.68
C ARG A 18 47.77 -8.55 -21.18
N ALA A 19 48.36 -9.69 -20.83
CA ALA A 19 48.87 -10.01 -19.51
C ALA A 19 50.12 -9.16 -19.21
N GLN A 20 50.25 -8.68 -17.98
CA GLN A 20 51.54 -8.46 -17.34
C GLN A 20 51.48 -8.97 -15.90
N THR A 21 52.09 -10.14 -15.73
CA THR A 21 52.65 -10.65 -14.49
C THR A 21 53.96 -9.94 -14.19
N SER A 22 54.20 -9.62 -12.92
CA SER A 22 55.55 -9.59 -12.35
C SER A 22 55.49 -10.02 -10.89
N ASP A 23 56.14 -11.15 -10.65
CA ASP A 23 56.42 -11.81 -9.38
C ASP A 23 57.31 -10.98 -8.44
N SER A 24 57.21 -11.23 -7.13
CA SER A 24 58.22 -12.02 -6.39
C SER A 24 58.47 -11.51 -4.96
N SER A 25 58.19 -12.43 -4.01
CA SER A 25 58.99 -12.81 -2.82
C SER A 25 59.19 -11.79 -1.68
N THR A 26 59.17 -12.14 -0.37
CA THR A 26 59.71 -13.36 0.28
C THR A 26 59.29 -13.45 1.77
N THR A 27 58.92 -14.66 2.24
CA THR A 27 59.21 -15.33 3.56
C THR A 27 58.90 -14.63 4.90
N SER A 28 57.91 -15.04 5.71
CA SER A 28 57.84 -16.16 6.72
C SER A 28 58.58 -15.90 8.05
N PRO A 29 58.31 -16.61 9.19
CA PRO A 29 57.06 -17.14 9.78
C PRO A 29 56.95 -16.85 11.31
N VAL A 30 55.77 -16.88 11.95
CA VAL A 30 55.66 -17.20 13.40
C VAL A 30 54.35 -17.95 13.72
N THR A 31 54.53 -18.94 14.58
CA THR A 31 53.71 -20.03 15.10
C THR A 31 52.49 -19.65 15.96
N LEU A 32 51.58 -20.63 16.06
CA LEU A 32 50.45 -20.75 17.00
C LEU A 32 50.77 -20.33 18.44
N ASP A 33 49.81 -19.64 19.08
CA ASP A 33 49.44 -19.98 20.46
C ASP A 33 47.94 -19.75 20.70
N SER A 34 47.34 -20.67 21.45
CA SER A 34 45.96 -20.66 21.91
C SER A 34 45.82 -19.68 23.06
N SER A 35 44.84 -18.79 23.01
CA SER A 35 44.37 -18.07 24.20
C SER A 35 42.92 -17.66 24.04
N ILE A 36 42.08 -18.30 24.85
CA ILE A 36 40.73 -17.88 25.21
C ILE A 36 40.79 -16.43 25.70
N MET A 37 40.08 -15.52 25.04
CA MET A 37 39.66 -14.26 25.64
C MET A 37 38.20 -13.97 25.27
N THR A 38 37.36 -14.19 26.25
CA THR A 38 36.10 -13.50 26.49
C THR A 38 36.28 -12.00 26.28
N SER A 39 35.55 -11.42 25.34
CA SER A 39 35.25 -9.99 25.31
C SER A 39 33.87 -9.81 24.70
N GLY A 40 32.89 -9.63 25.59
CA GLY A 40 31.60 -9.10 25.22
C GLY A 40 31.80 -7.71 24.62
N SER A 41 31.50 -7.59 23.34
CA SER A 41 31.30 -6.29 22.73
C SER A 41 29.86 -5.90 23.01
N THR A 42 29.69 -5.04 24.00
CA THR A 42 28.51 -4.22 24.22
C THR A 42 28.18 -3.51 22.92
N LEU A 43 27.07 -3.89 22.29
CA LEU A 43 26.45 -3.11 21.23
C LEU A 43 26.02 -1.77 21.84
N THR A 44 26.75 -0.72 21.51
CA THR A 44 26.35 0.66 21.79
C THR A 44 25.12 0.97 20.94
N ILE A 45 23.98 1.07 21.61
CA ILE A 45 22.71 1.58 21.11
C ILE A 45 22.97 2.99 20.51
N PRO A 46 22.57 3.29 19.27
CA PRO A 46 22.61 4.66 18.79
C PRO A 46 21.58 5.48 19.58
N THR A 47 22.07 6.48 20.29
CA THR A 47 21.28 7.45 21.04
C THR A 47 20.50 8.37 20.10
N SER A 48 19.42 8.95 20.65
CA SER A 48 18.45 9.93 20.13
C SER A 48 18.95 11.09 19.22
N SER A 49 20.25 11.22 18.98
CA SER A 49 20.84 12.32 18.19
C SER A 49 20.65 12.22 16.68
N THR A 50 20.33 11.05 16.10
CA THR A 50 20.02 10.92 14.66
C THR A 50 18.64 11.50 14.30
N MET A 51 17.66 11.44 15.20
CA MET A 51 16.33 12.02 14.97
C MET A 51 16.34 13.56 14.95
N ALA A 52 17.28 14.19 15.65
CA ALA A 52 17.39 15.65 15.66
C ALA A 52 17.84 16.24 14.31
N ALA A 53 18.58 15.47 13.49
CA ALA A 53 19.03 15.92 12.17
C ALA A 53 17.90 15.89 11.12
N MET A 54 16.96 14.93 11.25
CA MET A 54 15.81 14.76 10.37
C MET A 54 14.78 15.89 10.47
N ARG A 55 14.83 16.70 11.55
CA ARG A 55 13.94 17.85 11.79
C ARG A 55 14.27 19.10 10.96
N THR A 56 15.29 19.08 10.09
CA THR A 56 15.87 20.32 9.52
C THR A 56 15.71 20.48 8.00
N SER A 57 15.21 19.49 7.27
CA SER A 57 14.89 19.65 5.84
C SER A 57 13.42 20.02 5.67
N SER A 58 13.10 21.30 5.87
CA SER A 58 11.76 21.87 5.62
C SER A 58 11.51 21.91 4.11
N SER A 59 10.77 20.94 3.61
CA SER A 59 10.15 20.95 2.30
C SER A 59 8.66 20.78 2.54
N THR A 60 7.99 21.86 2.94
CA THR A 60 6.53 21.87 3.11
C THR A 60 5.90 21.42 1.79
N SER A 61 5.15 20.31 1.83
CA SER A 61 4.46 19.79 0.66
C SER A 61 3.54 20.88 0.09
N ASN A 62 3.59 21.09 -1.22
CA ASN A 62 2.70 22.03 -1.90
C ASN A 62 1.40 21.37 -2.39
N PHE A 63 1.15 20.11 -2.03
CA PHE A 63 0.10 19.29 -2.64
C PHE A 63 -1.28 19.92 -2.51
N MET A 64 -1.73 20.23 -1.29
CA MET A 64 -3.06 20.82 -1.06
C MET A 64 -3.22 22.14 -1.84
N SER A 65 -2.21 23.00 -1.81
CA SER A 65 -2.23 24.29 -2.51
C SER A 65 -2.23 24.18 -4.05
N SER A 66 -1.80 23.03 -4.58
CA SER A 66 -1.76 22.76 -6.03
C SER A 66 -3.11 22.32 -6.60
N LEU A 67 -4.05 21.91 -5.73
CA LEU A 67 -5.36 21.43 -6.13
C LEU A 67 -6.33 22.60 -6.34
N THR A 68 -7.13 22.52 -7.40
CA THR A 68 -8.16 23.51 -7.70
C THR A 68 -9.46 23.16 -6.96
N VAL A 69 -10.03 24.12 -6.25
CA VAL A 69 -11.35 24.00 -5.61
C VAL A 69 -12.44 24.21 -6.65
N ASP A 70 -13.36 23.25 -6.80
CA ASP A 70 -14.53 23.44 -7.65
C ASP A 70 -15.51 24.44 -7.01
N SER A 71 -15.90 25.44 -7.78
CA SER A 71 -16.77 26.55 -7.35
C SER A 71 -18.20 26.09 -7.06
N SER A 72 -18.58 24.91 -7.57
CA SER A 72 -19.90 24.28 -7.41
C SER A 72 -20.22 23.93 -5.94
N SER A 73 -19.20 23.78 -5.09
CA SER A 73 -19.29 23.42 -3.66
C SER A 73 -19.62 24.59 -2.72
N SER A 74 -19.72 25.82 -3.23
CA SER A 74 -19.81 27.06 -2.42
C SER A 74 -21.21 27.42 -1.90
N SER A 75 -22.16 26.48 -1.87
CA SER A 75 -23.55 26.74 -1.48
C SER A 75 -23.83 26.56 0.01
N GLY A 76 -23.14 27.28 0.92
CA GLY A 76 -23.57 27.55 2.30
C GLY A 76 -23.87 26.37 3.27
N SER A 77 -23.89 25.12 2.82
CA SER A 77 -24.00 23.91 3.62
C SER A 77 -22.63 23.50 4.14
N TYR A 78 -22.59 22.88 5.32
CA TYR A 78 -21.36 22.28 5.85
C TYR A 78 -20.88 21.16 4.92
N HIS A 79 -19.56 21.08 4.76
CA HIS A 79 -18.85 19.96 4.13
C HIS A 79 -17.57 19.71 4.93
N MET A 80 -17.11 18.46 4.94
CA MET A 80 -15.82 18.12 5.55
C MET A 80 -14.72 18.97 4.93
N THR A 81 -13.92 19.62 5.76
CA THR A 81 -12.74 20.33 5.26
C THR A 81 -11.69 19.30 4.85
N PRO A 82 -11.13 19.36 3.63
CA PRO A 82 -10.16 18.38 3.17
C PRO A 82 -8.97 18.23 4.11
N VAL A 83 -8.56 16.98 4.35
CA VAL A 83 -7.42 16.61 5.19
C VAL A 83 -6.31 16.05 4.31
N HIS A 84 -5.10 16.54 4.52
CA HIS A 84 -3.85 16.07 3.93
C HIS A 84 -3.25 14.93 4.76
N VAL A 85 -3.04 13.76 4.15
CA VAL A 85 -2.45 12.60 4.83
C VAL A 85 -1.41 11.93 3.94
N VAL A 86 -0.49 11.20 4.55
CA VAL A 86 0.45 10.32 3.86
C VAL A 86 0.18 8.87 4.25
N GLN A 87 0.12 8.01 3.24
CA GLN A 87 -0.08 6.58 3.42
C GLN A 87 0.83 5.82 2.46
N ALA A 88 0.94 4.51 2.67
CA ALA A 88 1.76 3.64 1.83
C ALA A 88 0.95 2.48 1.28
N ARG A 89 1.36 2.00 0.10
CA ARG A 89 0.81 0.81 -0.54
C ARG A 89 1.94 -0.13 -0.91
N VAL A 90 1.78 -1.40 -0.57
CA VAL A 90 2.64 -2.48 -1.04
C VAL A 90 2.07 -2.99 -2.37
N GLN A 91 2.85 -2.92 -3.44
CA GLN A 91 2.40 -3.32 -4.77
C GLN A 91 3.51 -4.00 -5.58
N SER A 92 3.12 -4.71 -6.64
CA SER A 92 4.03 -5.40 -7.56
C SER A 92 4.60 -4.50 -8.65
N ASP A 93 3.78 -3.57 -9.16
CA ASP A 93 4.18 -2.70 -10.26
C ASP A 93 4.89 -1.44 -9.75
N MET A 94 5.94 -1.07 -10.48
CA MET A 94 6.66 0.18 -10.27
C MET A 94 5.86 1.34 -10.88
N PRO A 95 5.53 2.40 -10.11
CA PRO A 95 4.98 3.63 -10.68
C PRO A 95 5.94 4.25 -11.71
N VAL A 96 5.41 4.77 -12.81
CA VAL A 96 6.20 5.38 -13.89
C VAL A 96 5.95 6.87 -13.97
N TRP A 97 7.00 7.66 -14.13
CA TRP A 97 6.86 9.10 -14.31
C TRP A 97 6.19 9.44 -15.65
N ASN A 98 5.20 10.33 -15.62
CA ASN A 98 4.53 10.84 -16.80
C ASN A 98 4.83 12.32 -16.98
N ASP A 99 5.65 12.67 -17.97
CA ASP A 99 6.05 14.06 -18.23
C ASP A 99 4.89 15.01 -18.53
N LYS A 100 3.79 14.50 -19.10
CA LYS A 100 2.64 15.34 -19.46
C LYS A 100 1.82 15.72 -18.22
N LEU A 101 1.69 14.78 -17.27
CA LEU A 101 0.94 15.00 -16.03
C LEU A 101 1.83 15.46 -14.88
N GLU A 102 3.15 15.47 -15.07
CA GLU A 102 4.18 15.77 -14.07
C GLU A 102 3.96 15.00 -12.77
N ARG A 103 3.74 13.68 -12.88
CA ARG A 103 3.50 12.77 -11.75
C ARG A 103 3.77 11.32 -12.09
N PHE A 104 3.94 10.49 -11.07
CA PHE A 104 3.91 9.04 -11.26
C PHE A 104 2.47 8.53 -11.50
N VAL A 105 2.36 7.58 -12.42
CA VAL A 105 1.12 6.90 -12.83
C VAL A 105 1.37 5.39 -12.98
N SER A 106 0.32 4.61 -13.22
CA SER A 106 0.44 3.18 -13.48
C SER A 106 1.14 2.90 -14.82
N SER A 107 1.93 1.84 -14.87
CA SER A 107 2.60 1.37 -16.09
C SER A 107 1.68 0.56 -17.02
N TYR A 108 0.48 0.18 -16.57
CA TYR A 108 -0.41 -0.71 -17.32
C TYR A 108 -1.25 -0.03 -18.41
N TYR A 109 -1.22 1.31 -18.50
CA TYR A 109 -2.09 2.08 -19.40
C TYR A 109 -1.32 3.11 -20.20
N ASP A 110 -1.61 3.19 -21.50
CA ASP A 110 -0.97 4.16 -22.41
C ASP A 110 -1.57 5.57 -22.26
N LYS A 111 -2.85 5.66 -21.90
CA LYS A 111 -3.52 6.97 -21.76
C LYS A 111 -3.23 7.53 -20.37
N PRO A 112 -2.68 8.76 -20.28
CA PRO A 112 -2.30 9.33 -18.99
C PRO A 112 -3.42 9.36 -17.94
N ASP A 113 -4.65 9.68 -18.34
CA ASP A 113 -5.79 9.77 -17.41
C ASP A 113 -6.22 8.37 -16.91
N GLU A 114 -6.14 7.35 -17.76
CA GLU A 114 -6.41 5.95 -17.37
C GLU A 114 -5.30 5.42 -16.45
N ALA A 115 -4.04 5.75 -16.77
CA ALA A 115 -2.87 5.40 -15.96
C ALA A 115 -2.90 6.06 -14.57
N TYR A 116 -3.40 7.29 -14.48
CA TYR A 116 -3.68 7.95 -13.20
C TYR A 116 -4.74 7.17 -12.44
N VAL A 117 -5.94 6.98 -13.00
CA VAL A 117 -7.03 6.28 -12.31
C VAL A 117 -6.59 4.91 -11.80
N ALA A 118 -5.84 4.15 -12.60
CA ALA A 118 -5.43 2.78 -12.31
C ALA A 118 -4.66 2.59 -10.98
N LEU A 119 -3.90 3.57 -10.51
CA LEU A 119 -3.19 3.42 -9.22
C LEU A 119 -4.13 3.41 -8.01
N MET A 120 -5.30 4.06 -8.12
CA MET A 120 -6.25 4.24 -7.02
C MET A 120 -7.68 3.83 -7.40
N ASP A 121 -7.84 2.90 -8.35
CA ASP A 121 -9.14 2.45 -8.83
C ASP A 121 -9.70 1.31 -7.96
N THR A 122 -10.24 1.68 -6.78
CA THR A 122 -10.76 0.76 -5.76
C THR A 122 -9.65 -0.13 -5.18
N VAL A 123 -8.83 0.44 -4.30
CA VAL A 123 -7.64 -0.21 -3.74
C VAL A 123 -7.54 -0.03 -2.22
N ASN A 124 -6.75 -0.87 -1.56
CA ASN A 124 -6.38 -0.70 -0.16
C ASN A 124 -5.00 -0.03 -0.03
N THR A 125 -4.82 0.69 1.06
CA THR A 125 -3.53 1.25 1.51
C THR A 125 -3.38 1.00 3.01
N ALA A 126 -2.22 1.33 3.56
CA ALA A 126 -1.95 1.27 4.99
C ALA A 126 -1.30 2.57 5.48
N SER A 127 -1.35 2.83 6.78
CA SER A 127 -0.52 3.85 7.40
C SER A 127 0.96 3.56 7.14
N VAL A 128 1.79 4.60 7.09
CA VAL A 128 3.24 4.44 6.89
C VAL A 128 3.83 3.56 8.01
N GLU A 129 3.32 3.74 9.23
CA GLU A 129 3.66 2.99 10.44
C GLU A 129 3.32 1.50 10.32
N GLY A 130 2.29 1.15 9.52
CA GLY A 130 1.75 -0.20 9.40
C GLY A 130 2.03 -0.90 8.07
N ALA A 131 2.65 -0.23 7.10
CA ALA A 131 2.78 -0.73 5.72
C ALA A 131 3.49 -2.10 5.62
N LEU A 132 4.49 -2.33 6.50
CA LEU A 132 5.26 -3.57 6.52
C LEU A 132 4.51 -4.74 7.15
N MET A 133 3.39 -4.51 7.85
CA MET A 133 2.57 -5.58 8.41
C MET A 133 2.04 -6.51 7.30
N TYR A 134 1.57 -5.96 6.18
CA TYR A 134 1.11 -6.80 5.05
C TYR A 134 2.26 -7.59 4.43
N VAL A 135 3.44 -6.98 4.28
CA VAL A 135 4.64 -7.69 3.78
C VAL A 135 4.95 -8.88 4.67
N GLN A 136 5.05 -8.66 5.99
CA GLN A 136 5.44 -9.66 6.97
C GLN A 136 4.38 -10.76 7.18
N ALA A 137 3.13 -10.37 7.45
CA ALA A 137 2.08 -11.30 7.85
C ALA A 137 1.51 -12.11 6.68
N GLU A 138 1.50 -11.52 5.47
CA GLU A 138 0.83 -12.09 4.30
C GLU A 138 1.78 -12.34 3.13
N GLY A 139 2.83 -11.52 3.00
CA GLY A 139 3.62 -11.42 1.79
C GLY A 139 4.79 -12.39 1.65
N ILE A 140 5.51 -12.59 2.74
CA ILE A 140 6.86 -13.19 2.71
C ILE A 140 6.98 -14.51 3.47
N ASN A 141 5.95 -14.98 4.16
CA ASN A 141 6.06 -16.24 4.90
C ASN A 141 6.39 -17.39 3.93
N TYR A 142 7.58 -17.97 4.08
CA TYR A 142 8.05 -19.08 3.27
C TYR A 142 7.04 -20.23 3.33
N ALA A 143 6.54 -20.57 4.52
CA ALA A 143 5.72 -21.77 4.75
C ALA A 143 4.34 -21.75 4.05
N THR A 144 3.79 -20.57 3.73
CA THR A 144 2.44 -20.42 3.15
C THR A 144 2.43 -20.43 1.62
N ARG A 145 3.61 -20.40 0.98
CA ARG A 145 3.75 -20.37 -0.49
C ARG A 145 3.88 -21.78 -1.06
N SER A 146 3.42 -21.97 -2.29
CA SER A 146 3.58 -23.24 -3.03
C SER A 146 5.06 -23.54 -3.27
N THR A 147 5.38 -24.74 -3.75
CA THR A 147 6.78 -25.04 -4.14
C THR A 147 7.14 -24.28 -5.41
N GLU A 148 6.18 -24.15 -6.32
CA GLU A 148 6.31 -23.51 -7.62
C GLU A 148 6.50 -21.99 -7.50
N ASP A 149 5.81 -21.37 -6.54
CA ASP A 149 5.84 -19.91 -6.32
C ASP A 149 6.71 -19.53 -5.12
N ARG A 150 7.56 -20.45 -4.64
CA ARG A 150 8.32 -20.24 -3.40
C ARG A 150 9.21 -19.00 -3.44
N CYS A 151 9.79 -18.71 -4.61
CA CYS A 151 10.69 -17.59 -4.86
C CYS A 151 10.00 -16.39 -5.52
N ALA A 152 8.67 -16.31 -5.40
CA ALA A 152 7.89 -15.10 -5.60
C ALA A 152 7.25 -14.69 -4.27
N ARG A 153 7.22 -13.39 -3.95
CA ARG A 153 6.39 -12.90 -2.84
C ARG A 153 4.91 -12.96 -3.25
N LYS A 154 3.99 -13.06 -2.28
CA LYS A 154 2.55 -13.05 -2.56
C LYS A 154 2.20 -11.81 -3.42
N ASN A 155 1.37 -12.01 -4.43
CA ASN A 155 0.96 -10.98 -5.39
C ASN A 155 2.15 -10.25 -6.06
N GLU A 156 3.32 -10.88 -6.13
CA GLU A 156 4.55 -10.31 -6.72
C GLU A 156 4.97 -8.97 -6.09
N MET A 157 4.67 -8.75 -4.80
CA MET A 157 5.02 -7.48 -4.16
C MET A 157 6.52 -7.17 -4.26
N ALA A 158 6.82 -5.96 -4.71
CA ALA A 158 8.18 -5.52 -4.99
C ALA A 158 8.46 -4.10 -4.47
N TYR A 159 7.43 -3.27 -4.32
CA TYR A 159 7.56 -1.87 -3.98
C TYR A 159 6.67 -1.46 -2.81
N ILE A 160 7.20 -0.57 -1.98
CA ILE A 160 6.42 0.24 -1.03
C ILE A 160 6.31 1.63 -1.63
N VAL A 161 5.10 1.99 -2.04
CA VAL A 161 4.81 3.26 -2.71
C VAL A 161 4.16 4.21 -1.74
N PHE A 162 4.73 5.40 -1.60
CA PHE A 162 4.21 6.46 -0.74
C PHE A 162 3.27 7.37 -1.53
N TYR A 163 2.09 7.57 -0.98
CA TYR A 163 1.05 8.44 -1.51
C TYR A 163 0.80 9.54 -0.51
N GLU A 164 0.57 10.76 -1.00
CA GLU A 164 -0.13 11.76 -0.24
C GLU A 164 -1.54 11.96 -0.82
N PHE A 165 -2.49 12.17 0.09
CA PHE A 165 -3.91 12.24 -0.20
C PHE A 165 -4.51 13.51 0.37
N ALA A 166 -5.45 14.08 -0.37
CA ALA A 166 -6.42 15.04 0.14
C ALA A 166 -7.72 14.25 0.28
N ILE A 167 -8.37 14.30 1.44
CA ILE A 167 -9.56 13.49 1.73
C ILE A 167 -10.66 14.38 2.30
N ALA A 168 -11.85 14.29 1.71
CA ALA A 168 -13.09 14.84 2.25
C ALA A 168 -14.21 13.81 2.10
N GLN A 169 -14.78 13.37 3.21
CA GLN A 169 -15.91 12.43 3.20
C GLN A 169 -17.21 13.14 2.82
N THR A 170 -18.20 12.37 2.38
CA THR A 170 -19.56 12.86 2.25
C THR A 170 -20.16 13.17 3.63
N ASN A 171 -21.15 14.06 3.67
CA ASN A 171 -21.86 14.35 4.92
C ASN A 171 -22.63 13.11 5.41
N GLU A 172 -23.14 12.31 4.48
CA GLU A 172 -23.86 11.07 4.77
C GLU A 172 -22.93 10.03 5.42
N THR A 173 -21.66 9.95 4.98
CA THR A 173 -20.64 9.09 5.61
C THR A 173 -20.38 9.53 7.04
N LEU A 174 -20.12 10.81 7.25
CA LEU A 174 -19.91 11.35 8.60
C LEU A 174 -21.14 11.10 9.48
N ALA A 175 -22.34 11.36 8.97
CA ALA A 175 -23.59 11.12 9.70
C ALA A 175 -23.76 9.64 10.10
N LEU A 176 -23.36 8.70 9.24
CA LEU A 176 -23.47 7.27 9.49
C LEU A 176 -22.43 6.79 10.52
N TYR A 177 -21.17 7.21 10.38
CA TYR A 177 -20.03 6.60 11.08
C TYR A 177 -19.45 7.39 12.26
N GLN A 178 -19.77 8.69 12.42
CA GLN A 178 -19.15 9.58 13.42
C GLN A 178 -19.13 9.04 14.86
N ASP A 179 -20.10 8.21 15.23
CA ASP A 179 -20.21 7.67 16.58
C ASP A 179 -19.42 6.36 16.78
N VAL A 180 -19.25 5.56 15.72
CA VAL A 180 -18.75 4.17 15.83
C VAL A 180 -17.40 3.92 15.18
N ALA A 181 -16.98 4.73 14.20
CA ALA A 181 -15.73 4.51 13.50
C ALA A 181 -14.54 4.54 14.47
N SER A 182 -13.63 3.58 14.31
CA SER A 182 -12.36 3.54 15.03
C SER A 182 -11.40 4.62 14.57
N GLN A 183 -11.53 5.04 13.31
CA GLN A 183 -10.81 6.16 12.70
C GLN A 183 -11.82 7.29 12.47
N ASN A 184 -11.83 8.29 13.36
CA ASN A 184 -12.96 9.22 13.54
C ASN A 184 -13.39 10.05 12.30
N GLU A 185 -12.56 10.15 11.26
CA GLU A 185 -12.82 10.89 10.00
C GLU A 185 -13.19 9.96 8.83
N TYR A 186 -13.32 8.65 9.08
CA TYR A 186 -13.46 7.63 8.05
C TYR A 186 -14.65 6.71 8.30
N GLY A 187 -15.14 6.07 7.25
CA GLY A 187 -15.99 4.89 7.41
C GLY A 187 -15.18 3.68 7.92
N ASN A 188 -15.82 2.53 8.11
CA ASN A 188 -15.06 1.30 8.37
C ASN A 188 -14.29 0.87 7.13
N MET A 189 -13.11 0.27 7.32
CA MET A 189 -12.34 -0.29 6.22
C MET A 189 -13.08 -1.50 5.63
N LEU A 190 -13.22 -1.48 4.30
CA LEU A 190 -13.78 -2.58 3.51
C LEU A 190 -12.66 -3.23 2.70
N ALA A 191 -12.59 -4.56 2.70
CA ALA A 191 -11.61 -5.25 1.86
C ALA A 191 -11.93 -5.01 0.39
N LEU A 192 -10.94 -4.53 -0.36
CA LEU A 192 -11.03 -4.29 -1.80
C LEU A 192 -10.03 -5.17 -2.55
N ASP A 193 -10.51 -6.02 -3.46
CA ASP A 193 -9.70 -6.92 -4.28
C ASP A 193 -10.08 -6.79 -5.76
N SER A 194 -9.08 -6.88 -6.64
CA SER A 194 -9.27 -6.87 -8.10
C SER A 194 -10.08 -5.67 -8.64
N GLY A 195 -10.02 -4.53 -7.95
CA GLY A 195 -10.72 -3.31 -8.34
C GLY A 195 -12.16 -3.20 -7.85
N ARG A 196 -12.61 -4.09 -6.98
CA ARG A 196 -13.95 -4.07 -6.37
C ARG A 196 -13.90 -4.37 -4.88
N CYS A 197 -15.03 -4.24 -4.22
CA CYS A 197 -15.25 -4.88 -2.93
C CYS A 197 -15.01 -6.38 -3.01
N THR A 198 -14.36 -6.94 -2.00
CA THR A 198 -14.22 -8.39 -1.84
C THR A 198 -15.58 -9.00 -1.51
N PRO A 199 -16.10 -9.96 -2.30
CA PRO A 199 -17.35 -10.65 -1.97
C PRO A 199 -17.22 -11.46 -0.68
N ASP A 200 -18.25 -11.41 0.17
CA ASP A 200 -18.32 -12.25 1.38
C ASP A 200 -18.57 -13.72 1.05
N SER A 201 -19.33 -13.97 -0.03
CA SER A 201 -19.71 -15.31 -0.46
C SER A 201 -20.17 -15.33 -1.92
N THR A 202 -20.43 -16.54 -2.43
CA THR A 202 -21.07 -16.75 -3.72
C THR A 202 -22.39 -17.50 -3.54
N THR A 203 -23.40 -17.12 -4.29
CA THR A 203 -24.68 -17.81 -4.37
C THR A 203 -24.53 -19.14 -5.11
N SER A 204 -25.52 -20.04 -4.95
CA SER A 204 -25.56 -21.32 -5.66
C SER A 204 -25.61 -21.19 -7.20
N SER A 205 -26.01 -20.02 -7.71
CA SER A 205 -26.00 -19.68 -9.14
C SER A 205 -24.68 -19.02 -9.60
N GLY A 206 -23.69 -18.88 -8.71
CA GLY A 206 -22.40 -18.25 -9.01
C GLY A 206 -22.40 -16.73 -8.97
N GLY A 207 -23.47 -16.09 -8.50
CA GLY A 207 -23.51 -14.65 -8.26
C GLY A 207 -22.79 -14.28 -6.96
N GLU A 208 -22.05 -13.20 -6.96
CA GLU A 208 -21.32 -12.70 -5.79
C GLU A 208 -22.25 -11.99 -4.81
N VAL A 209 -21.97 -12.14 -3.52
CA VAL A 209 -22.65 -11.41 -2.44
C VAL A 209 -21.61 -10.56 -1.75
N PHE A 210 -21.78 -9.24 -1.81
CA PHE A 210 -20.86 -8.29 -1.19
C PHE A 210 -21.27 -7.94 0.25
N PRO A 211 -20.30 -7.47 1.06
CA PRO A 211 -20.59 -6.76 2.30
C PRO A 211 -21.66 -5.69 2.08
N VAL A 212 -22.64 -5.59 2.99
CA VAL A 212 -23.74 -4.63 2.89
C VAL A 212 -23.22 -3.20 2.81
N ALA A 213 -22.13 -2.89 3.53
CA ALA A 213 -21.50 -1.57 3.49
C ALA A 213 -20.96 -1.19 2.10
N CYS A 214 -20.68 -2.15 1.21
CA CYS A 214 -20.30 -1.86 -0.18
C CYS A 214 -21.48 -1.34 -1.02
N TYR A 215 -22.72 -1.75 -0.71
CA TYR A 215 -23.90 -1.23 -1.38
C TYR A 215 -24.19 0.23 -1.03
N TYR A 216 -23.70 0.71 0.12
CA TYR A 216 -23.86 2.11 0.53
C TYR A 216 -23.15 3.11 -0.39
N PHE A 217 -22.13 2.68 -1.16
CA PHE A 217 -21.37 3.58 -2.01
C PHE A 217 -22.21 4.26 -3.09
N ASN A 218 -23.21 3.57 -3.64
CA ASN A 218 -24.13 4.15 -4.64
C ASN A 218 -25.61 3.93 -4.31
N GLY A 219 -25.92 3.34 -3.15
CA GLY A 219 -27.29 2.93 -2.80
C GLY A 219 -27.76 1.73 -3.62
N ASP A 220 -26.84 0.81 -3.91
CA ASP A 220 -27.14 -0.44 -4.60
C ASP A 220 -28.12 -1.30 -3.76
N GLU A 221 -28.90 -2.16 -4.40
CA GLU A 221 -29.89 -3.03 -3.74
C GLU A 221 -30.91 -2.29 -2.83
N GLY A 222 -31.13 -0.99 -3.09
CA GLY A 222 -32.07 -0.16 -2.33
C GLY A 222 -31.53 0.30 -0.97
N GLU A 223 -30.24 0.08 -0.69
CA GLU A 223 -29.56 0.59 0.50
C GLU A 223 -29.38 2.12 0.44
N PRO A 224 -29.11 2.81 1.57
CA PRO A 224 -28.88 4.25 1.56
C PRO A 224 -27.64 4.60 0.72
N ASN A 225 -27.79 5.60 -0.15
CA ASN A 225 -26.66 6.16 -0.91
C ASN A 225 -25.86 7.10 -0.02
N VAL A 226 -24.88 6.54 0.68
CA VAL A 226 -23.93 7.27 1.54
C VAL A 226 -22.84 7.92 0.68
N GLY A 227 -22.58 7.39 -0.52
CA GLY A 227 -21.51 7.82 -1.40
C GLY A 227 -20.20 7.07 -1.17
N PRO A 228 -19.25 7.16 -2.11
CA PRO A 228 -17.95 6.50 -1.99
C PRO A 228 -17.15 7.15 -0.86
N PHE A 229 -16.76 6.38 0.15
CA PHE A 229 -16.02 6.89 1.30
C PHE A 229 -14.69 6.21 1.49
N VAL A 230 -13.71 6.94 2.00
CA VAL A 230 -12.46 6.32 2.47
C VAL A 230 -12.76 5.63 3.79
N GLY A 231 -12.48 4.33 3.86
CA GLY A 231 -12.61 3.53 5.08
C GLY A 231 -11.28 3.47 5.83
N GLY A 232 -11.33 3.30 7.15
CA GLY A 232 -10.15 3.18 8.01
C GLY A 232 -10.41 2.26 9.21
N THR A 233 -9.48 1.36 9.54
CA THR A 233 -9.58 0.49 10.72
C THR A 233 -8.20 0.13 11.26
N THR A 234 -8.06 0.11 12.58
CA THR A 234 -6.80 -0.28 13.23
C THR A 234 -6.51 -1.77 13.03
N LYS A 235 -5.24 -2.08 12.79
CA LYS A 235 -4.71 -3.42 12.58
C LYS A 235 -3.42 -3.63 13.39
N GLU A 236 -3.34 -2.98 14.55
CA GLU A 236 -2.14 -2.93 15.37
C GLU A 236 -1.83 -4.22 16.14
N THR A 237 -2.86 -5.04 16.38
CA THR A 237 -2.75 -6.24 17.23
C THR A 237 -2.74 -7.56 16.43
N ASP A 238 -2.34 -7.57 15.15
CA ASP A 238 -2.22 -8.84 14.42
C ASP A 238 -1.14 -9.70 15.11
N PRO A 239 -1.48 -10.90 15.60
CA PRO A 239 -0.56 -11.71 16.40
C PRO A 239 0.67 -12.22 15.63
N ARG A 240 0.65 -12.15 14.28
CA ARG A 240 1.79 -12.53 13.42
C ARG A 240 2.77 -11.36 13.22
N ALA A 241 2.26 -10.13 13.33
CA ALA A 241 2.99 -8.89 13.03
C ALA A 241 2.31 -7.69 13.71
N PRO A 242 2.45 -7.52 15.03
CA PRO A 242 1.84 -6.40 15.73
C PRO A 242 2.63 -5.11 15.44
N TYR A 243 2.09 -4.26 14.57
CA TYR A 243 2.67 -2.96 14.22
C TYR A 243 1.87 -1.85 14.94
N PRO A 244 2.45 -1.16 15.93
CA PRO A 244 1.77 -0.07 16.62
C PRO A 244 1.29 1.01 15.65
N ASN A 245 0.09 1.54 15.87
CA ASN A 245 -0.54 2.56 15.01
C ASN A 245 -0.78 2.13 13.55
N ASN A 246 -0.77 0.83 13.28
CA ASN A 246 -1.16 0.32 11.97
C ASN A 246 -2.64 0.58 11.72
N VAL A 247 -2.94 1.28 10.63
CA VAL A 247 -4.29 1.50 10.13
C VAL A 247 -4.34 1.04 8.69
N TRP A 248 -5.34 0.23 8.36
CA TRP A 248 -5.64 -0.12 6.98
C TRP A 248 -6.78 0.75 6.47
N TYR A 249 -6.66 1.14 5.21
CA TYR A 249 -7.62 2.00 4.55
C TYR A 249 -8.14 1.38 3.26
N SER A 250 -9.36 1.74 2.89
CA SER A 250 -10.01 1.33 1.65
C SER A 250 -10.43 2.56 0.85
N PHE A 251 -10.00 2.65 -0.41
CA PHE A 251 -10.24 3.77 -1.32
C PHE A 251 -11.11 3.31 -2.50
N PRO A 252 -12.45 3.25 -2.34
CA PRO A 252 -13.35 2.89 -3.43
C PRO A 252 -13.39 3.98 -4.49
N ASN A 253 -13.38 3.60 -5.76
CA ASN A 253 -13.69 4.49 -6.87
C ASN A 253 -14.98 4.04 -7.58
N THR A 254 -15.28 4.65 -8.72
CA THR A 254 -16.37 4.25 -9.62
C THR A 254 -16.47 2.74 -9.84
N CYS A 255 -17.71 2.25 -9.98
CA CYS A 255 -18.03 0.83 -10.14
C CYS A 255 -17.43 -0.08 -9.06
N PRO A 256 -17.64 0.19 -7.75
CA PRO A 256 -16.95 -0.53 -6.68
C PRO A 256 -17.36 -1.99 -6.54
N LEU A 257 -18.38 -2.46 -7.27
CA LEU A 257 -18.83 -3.87 -7.29
C LEU A 257 -18.38 -4.62 -8.56
N LYS A 258 -17.52 -4.01 -9.38
CA LYS A 258 -17.05 -4.57 -10.67
C LYS A 258 -15.53 -4.71 -10.69
N GLU A 259 -15.06 -5.87 -11.13
CA GLU A 259 -13.64 -6.07 -11.43
C GLU A 259 -13.14 -5.04 -12.44
N TRP A 260 -11.84 -4.73 -12.42
CA TRP A 260 -11.23 -3.75 -13.33
C TRP A 260 -11.62 -3.95 -14.80
N SER A 261 -11.67 -5.21 -15.26
CA SER A 261 -12.01 -5.57 -16.64
C SER A 261 -13.47 -5.25 -17.02
N GLU A 262 -14.35 -5.10 -16.03
CA GLU A 262 -15.78 -4.86 -16.20
C GLU A 262 -16.18 -3.39 -15.96
N LYS A 263 -15.24 -2.52 -15.57
CA LYS A 263 -15.49 -1.09 -15.31
C LYS A 263 -15.60 -0.28 -16.60
N THR A 264 -16.72 -0.44 -17.30
CA THR A 264 -17.02 0.29 -18.53
C THR A 264 -17.19 1.79 -18.31
N SER A 265 -17.07 2.60 -19.37
CA SER A 265 -17.35 4.04 -19.32
C SER A 265 -18.76 4.34 -18.81
N ASP A 266 -19.75 3.54 -19.23
CA ASP A 266 -21.15 3.71 -18.85
C ASP A 266 -21.35 3.41 -17.37
N CYS A 267 -20.72 2.34 -16.86
CA CYS A 267 -20.71 2.05 -15.45
C CYS A 267 -20.09 3.20 -14.67
N ARG A 268 -18.91 3.68 -15.08
CA ARG A 268 -18.21 4.76 -14.37
C ARG A 268 -19.02 6.05 -14.32
N ALA A 269 -19.75 6.36 -15.40
CA ALA A 269 -20.64 7.51 -15.47
C ALA A 269 -21.91 7.36 -14.61
N SER A 270 -22.34 6.12 -14.31
CA SER A 270 -23.52 5.84 -13.49
C SER A 270 -23.26 5.84 -11.98
N THR A 271 -22.00 5.75 -11.56
CA THR A 271 -21.61 5.74 -10.14
C THR A 271 -20.96 7.05 -9.72
N ARG A 272 -21.07 7.40 -8.43
CA ARG A 272 -20.31 8.52 -7.87
C ARG A 272 -18.81 8.20 -7.87
N LYS A 273 -17.98 9.22 -7.98
CA LYS A 273 -16.52 9.09 -7.97
C LYS A 273 -16.01 9.13 -6.53
N GLY A 274 -15.09 8.23 -6.19
CA GLY A 274 -14.24 8.43 -5.02
C GLY A 274 -13.04 9.29 -5.39
N LEU A 275 -12.31 8.85 -6.42
CA LEU A 275 -11.16 9.56 -6.95
C LEU A 275 -11.57 10.81 -7.74
N CYS A 276 -11.03 11.96 -7.35
CA CYS A 276 -11.18 13.22 -8.06
C CYS A 276 -10.45 13.19 -9.42
N ASP A 277 -10.91 14.03 -10.34
CA ASP A 277 -10.15 14.30 -11.56
C ASP A 277 -8.79 14.93 -11.20
N ILE A 278 -7.80 14.76 -12.08
CA ILE A 278 -6.41 15.18 -11.82
C ILE A 278 -6.37 16.67 -11.45
N GLY A 279 -5.78 16.97 -10.30
CA GLY A 279 -5.60 18.34 -9.83
C GLY A 279 -6.84 18.97 -9.18
N VAL A 280 -7.92 18.23 -8.98
CA VAL A 280 -9.14 18.73 -8.32
C VAL A 280 -9.12 18.40 -6.82
N MET A 281 -9.43 19.38 -5.98
CA MET A 281 -9.58 19.21 -4.53
C MET A 281 -10.89 18.45 -4.24
N PRO A 282 -10.89 17.40 -3.39
CA PRO A 282 -12.13 16.75 -2.98
C PRO A 282 -13.02 17.69 -2.18
N ASP A 283 -14.33 17.55 -2.38
CA ASP A 283 -15.36 18.35 -1.72
C ASP A 283 -16.34 17.48 -0.91
N GLY A 284 -16.19 16.15 -0.97
CA GLY A 284 -17.13 15.21 -0.35
C GLY A 284 -18.46 15.07 -1.12
N ILE A 285 -18.59 15.71 -2.29
CA ILE A 285 -19.80 15.73 -3.10
C ILE A 285 -19.52 15.09 -4.46
N SER A 286 -18.64 15.73 -5.22
CA SER A 286 -18.20 15.37 -6.57
C SER A 286 -17.22 14.20 -6.52
N CYS A 287 -16.33 14.20 -5.53
CA CYS A 287 -15.36 13.17 -5.24
C CYS A 287 -14.89 13.27 -3.78
N THR A 288 -14.28 12.21 -3.25
CA THR A 288 -13.91 12.11 -1.84
C THR A 288 -12.42 12.07 -1.57
N TYR A 289 -11.59 11.80 -2.58
CA TYR A 289 -10.15 11.90 -2.43
C TYR A 289 -9.43 12.30 -3.72
N ALA A 290 -8.34 13.03 -3.55
CA ALA A 290 -7.33 13.25 -4.58
C ALA A 290 -5.99 12.73 -4.07
N TYR A 291 -5.08 12.43 -4.98
CA TYR A 291 -3.75 11.94 -4.60
C TYR A 291 -2.65 12.39 -5.56
N ARG A 292 -1.43 12.30 -5.08
CA ARG A 292 -0.24 12.06 -5.91
C ARG A 292 0.70 11.08 -5.21
N VAL A 293 1.51 10.39 -6.01
CA VAL A 293 2.59 9.53 -5.50
C VAL A 293 3.79 10.41 -5.18
N LEU A 294 4.31 10.29 -3.96
CA LEU A 294 5.55 10.95 -3.54
C LEU A 294 6.76 10.23 -4.14
N GLY A 295 6.75 8.90 -4.13
CA GLY A 295 7.83 8.06 -4.62
C GLY A 295 7.67 6.64 -4.07
N PHE A 296 8.72 5.83 -4.16
CA PHE A 296 8.65 4.43 -3.76
C PHE A 296 10.03 3.83 -3.43
N LEU A 297 10.01 2.74 -2.68
CA LEU A 297 11.19 1.94 -2.35
C LEU A 297 11.05 0.50 -2.84
N PRO A 298 12.08 -0.08 -3.48
CA PRO A 298 12.17 -1.53 -3.66
C PRO A 298 12.27 -2.21 -2.30
N ILE A 299 11.43 -3.22 -2.05
CA ILE A 299 11.44 -3.99 -0.79
C ILE A 299 12.80 -4.65 -0.59
N ASP A 300 13.41 -5.18 -1.66
CA ASP A 300 14.69 -5.89 -1.61
C ASP A 300 15.85 -5.01 -1.12
N ASP A 301 15.82 -3.72 -1.47
CA ASP A 301 16.79 -2.74 -0.99
C ASP A 301 16.54 -2.40 0.48
N LEU A 302 15.26 -2.17 0.86
CA LEU A 302 14.88 -1.86 2.25
C LEU A 302 15.29 -2.98 3.22
N VAL A 303 15.01 -4.24 2.87
CA VAL A 303 15.30 -5.37 3.75
C VAL A 303 16.75 -5.84 3.66
N GLY A 304 17.53 -5.27 2.73
CA GLY A 304 18.97 -5.50 2.59
C GLY A 304 19.36 -6.72 1.75
N ILE A 305 18.42 -7.38 1.06
CA ILE A 305 18.69 -8.54 0.20
C ILE A 305 19.75 -8.19 -0.86
N THR A 306 19.66 -7.00 -1.43
CA THR A 306 20.56 -6.52 -2.51
C THR A 306 21.96 -6.17 -2.02
N SER A 307 22.19 -6.24 -0.71
CA SER A 307 23.50 -6.10 -0.08
C SER A 307 24.13 -7.45 0.32
N ILE A 308 23.39 -8.56 0.21
CA ILE A 308 23.88 -9.89 0.59
C ILE A 308 24.69 -10.49 -0.58
N PRO A 309 25.95 -10.93 -0.37
CA PRO A 309 26.72 -11.66 -1.38
C PRO A 309 26.12 -13.05 -1.65
N SER A 310 25.98 -13.39 -2.93
CA SER A 310 25.58 -14.72 -3.38
C SER A 310 26.62 -15.77 -3.03
N ASN A 311 26.13 -16.89 -2.51
CA ASN A 311 26.97 -18.04 -2.17
C ASN A 311 27.53 -18.71 -3.43
N THR A 312 26.80 -18.61 -4.54
CA THR A 312 27.20 -19.20 -5.83
C THR A 312 28.09 -18.27 -6.66
N THR A 313 27.79 -16.97 -6.72
CA THR A 313 28.49 -16.04 -7.64
C THR A 313 29.48 -15.09 -6.96
N GLY A 314 29.40 -14.91 -5.64
CA GLY A 314 30.19 -13.92 -4.88
C GLY A 314 29.82 -12.45 -5.16
N LYS A 315 28.84 -12.18 -6.02
CA LYS A 315 28.26 -10.86 -6.25
C LYS A 315 27.01 -10.68 -5.41
N THR A 316 26.59 -9.45 -5.15
CA THR A 316 25.31 -9.21 -4.46
C THR A 316 24.13 -9.69 -5.30
N TYR A 317 23.06 -10.12 -4.62
CA TYR A 317 21.81 -10.49 -5.30
C TYR A 317 21.15 -9.28 -5.95
N ALA A 318 20.54 -9.47 -7.11
CA ALA A 318 19.77 -8.40 -7.76
C ALA A 318 18.38 -8.20 -7.15
N ASN A 319 17.79 -9.26 -6.56
CA ASN A 319 16.44 -9.25 -6.03
C ASN A 319 16.16 -10.49 -5.14
N PHE A 320 14.97 -10.53 -4.54
CA PHE A 320 14.48 -11.66 -3.73
C PHE A 320 14.51 -13.00 -4.46
N SER A 321 14.10 -13.04 -5.74
CA SER A 321 14.05 -14.30 -6.48
C SER A 321 15.43 -14.95 -6.60
N GLN A 322 16.47 -14.18 -6.93
CA GLN A 322 17.84 -14.71 -6.96
C GLN A 322 18.34 -15.18 -5.59
N PHE A 323 18.02 -14.42 -4.53
CA PHE A 323 18.37 -14.80 -3.16
C PHE A 323 17.70 -16.11 -2.75
N CYS A 324 16.41 -16.26 -3.04
CA CYS A 324 15.63 -17.45 -2.73
C CYS A 324 16.08 -18.68 -3.55
N GLU A 325 16.37 -18.50 -4.84
CA GLU A 325 16.86 -19.57 -5.72
C GLU A 325 18.25 -20.08 -5.30
N ASP A 326 19.09 -19.23 -4.70
CA ASP A 326 20.39 -19.61 -4.08
C ASP A 326 20.22 -20.20 -2.66
N GLY A 327 18.99 -20.56 -2.28
CA GLY A 327 18.63 -21.22 -1.02
C GLY A 327 18.36 -20.27 0.15
N GLY A 328 18.26 -18.97 -0.10
CA GLY A 328 17.96 -17.96 0.92
C GLY A 328 16.51 -18.01 1.41
N VAL A 329 16.32 -17.77 2.70
CA VAL A 329 14.99 -17.61 3.32
C VAL A 329 14.86 -16.19 3.85
N GLU A 330 13.95 -15.42 3.28
CA GLU A 330 13.67 -14.05 3.75
C GLU A 330 12.99 -14.08 5.11
N PHE A 331 11.95 -14.91 5.24
CA PHE A 331 11.17 -15.06 6.46
C PHE A 331 10.41 -16.38 6.47
N GLU A 332 10.49 -17.13 7.57
CA GLU A 332 9.67 -18.32 7.82
C GLU A 332 9.07 -18.27 9.23
N ALA A 333 7.76 -18.50 9.29
CA ALA A 333 7.02 -18.72 10.52
C ALA A 333 5.99 -19.85 10.32
N LEU A 334 5.55 -20.48 11.41
CA LEU A 334 4.39 -21.38 11.38
C LEU A 334 3.11 -20.60 11.05
N GLU A 335 2.06 -21.31 10.61
CA GLU A 335 0.73 -20.71 10.39
C GLU A 335 0.17 -20.06 11.68
N THR A 336 0.59 -20.56 12.85
CA THR A 336 0.26 -20.01 14.16
C THR A 336 1.01 -18.71 14.50
N GLY A 337 1.92 -18.24 13.62
CA GLY A 337 2.73 -17.03 13.80
C GLY A 337 4.07 -17.26 14.51
N GLU A 338 4.39 -18.49 14.92
CA GLU A 338 5.66 -18.79 15.60
C GLU A 338 6.84 -18.66 14.64
N TRP A 339 7.74 -17.72 14.93
CA TRP A 339 8.94 -17.42 14.14
C TRP A 339 9.94 -18.59 14.14
N LYS A 340 10.54 -18.87 12.97
CA LYS A 340 11.59 -19.89 12.82
C LYS A 340 12.92 -19.30 12.40
N GLU A 341 12.95 -18.65 11.25
CA GLU A 341 14.15 -18.02 10.70
C GLU A 341 13.79 -16.84 9.81
N SER A 342 14.72 -15.91 9.67
CA SER A 342 14.58 -14.76 8.79
C SER A 342 15.92 -14.09 8.53
N ILE A 343 15.96 -13.20 7.54
CA ILE A 343 17.05 -12.22 7.44
C ILE A 343 16.99 -11.24 8.63
N PRO A 344 18.11 -10.55 8.96
CA PRO A 344 18.19 -9.68 10.14
C PRO A 344 17.11 -8.60 10.22
N PHE A 345 16.64 -8.09 9.07
CA PHE A 345 15.59 -7.09 9.03
C PHE A 345 14.30 -7.56 9.73
N TRP A 346 13.95 -8.84 9.64
CA TRP A 346 12.67 -9.41 10.13
C TRP A 346 12.76 -10.14 11.49
N GLU A 347 13.89 -10.05 12.21
CA GLU A 347 14.07 -10.69 13.53
C GLU A 347 13.11 -10.17 14.62
N ASN A 348 12.52 -11.04 15.42
CA ASN A 348 11.48 -10.69 16.41
C ASN A 348 10.20 -10.12 15.76
N PRO A 349 9.51 -10.89 14.90
CA PRO A 349 8.34 -10.41 14.16
C PRO A 349 7.12 -10.11 15.04
N GLN A 350 7.04 -10.71 16.22
CA GLN A 350 5.93 -10.55 17.17
C GLN A 350 6.21 -9.46 18.22
N ASP A 351 7.34 -8.77 18.13
CA ASP A 351 7.73 -7.69 19.05
C ASP A 351 7.31 -6.33 18.48
N GLU A 352 6.47 -5.60 19.22
CA GLU A 352 5.93 -4.31 18.81
C GLU A 352 7.01 -3.23 18.64
N GLU A 353 8.05 -3.24 19.48
CA GLU A 353 9.15 -2.27 19.41
C GLU A 353 10.00 -2.55 18.16
N ALA A 354 10.32 -3.81 17.87
CA ALA A 354 11.03 -4.20 16.65
C ALA A 354 10.24 -3.83 15.38
N ASN A 355 8.91 -3.98 15.39
CA ASN A 355 8.05 -3.59 14.29
C ASN A 355 7.97 -2.06 14.11
N ALA A 356 7.89 -1.30 15.21
CA ALA A 356 7.98 0.16 15.16
C ALA A 356 9.34 0.62 14.60
N GLU A 357 10.45 0.00 15.00
CA GLU A 357 11.78 0.29 14.46
C GLU A 357 11.88 -0.01 12.95
N ARG A 358 11.22 -1.06 12.45
CA ARG A 358 11.15 -1.34 11.01
C ARG A 358 10.41 -0.24 10.25
N ALA A 359 9.29 0.24 10.78
CA ALA A 359 8.56 1.36 10.19
C ALA A 359 9.42 2.64 10.17
N MET A 360 10.20 2.88 11.22
CA MET A 360 11.18 3.99 11.22
C MET A 360 12.26 3.81 10.16
N LYS A 361 12.81 2.60 9.99
CA LYS A 361 13.79 2.28 8.94
C LYS A 361 13.22 2.47 7.53
N LEU A 362 11.93 2.19 7.33
CA LEU A 362 11.25 2.48 6.06
C LEU A 362 11.27 3.98 5.74
N VAL A 363 10.89 4.82 6.72
CA VAL A 363 10.90 6.28 6.57
C VAL A 363 12.32 6.81 6.37
N GLU A 364 13.29 6.31 7.13
CA GLU A 364 14.70 6.68 7.02
C GLU A 364 15.29 6.29 5.66
N ALA A 365 15.01 5.08 5.16
CA ALA A 365 15.47 4.63 3.85
C ALA A 365 14.93 5.55 2.73
N TYR A 366 13.66 5.93 2.80
CA TYR A 366 13.06 6.82 1.80
C TYR A 366 13.62 8.25 1.88
N TYR A 367 13.81 8.76 3.10
CA TYR A 367 14.49 10.03 3.32
C TYR A 367 15.90 10.02 2.75
N ASN A 368 16.68 8.97 3.03
CA ASN A 368 18.04 8.85 2.52
C ASN A 368 18.06 8.76 0.98
N LEU A 369 17.12 8.03 0.37
CA LEU A 369 17.00 7.94 -1.08
C LEU A 369 16.73 9.31 -1.72
N THR A 370 15.71 10.00 -1.24
CA THR A 370 15.27 11.30 -1.78
C THR A 370 16.28 12.43 -1.53
N ASN A 371 17.18 12.27 -0.56
CA ASN A 371 18.27 13.21 -0.30
C ASN A 371 19.62 12.79 -0.92
N GLY A 372 19.64 11.74 -1.75
CA GLY A 372 20.85 11.27 -2.42
C GLY A 372 21.91 10.72 -1.47
N LEU A 373 21.50 10.23 -0.30
CA LEU A 373 22.36 9.66 0.74
C LEU A 373 22.59 8.15 0.55
N ILE A 374 21.75 7.49 -0.23
CA ILE A 374 21.89 6.08 -0.64
C ILE A 374 21.64 5.93 -2.14
N GLU A 375 22.28 4.94 -2.75
CA GLU A 375 21.95 4.44 -4.07
C GLU A 375 21.11 3.15 -3.93
N THR A 376 20.04 3.04 -4.70
CA THR A 376 19.22 1.81 -4.78
C THR A 376 19.70 0.94 -5.93
N SER A 377 19.66 -0.38 -5.75
CA SER A 377 20.18 -1.32 -6.76
C SER A 377 19.32 -1.40 -8.03
N GLY A 378 18.07 -0.94 -7.95
CA GLY A 378 17.07 -1.11 -9.03
C GLY A 378 16.48 0.17 -9.62
N LEU A 379 16.83 1.38 -9.14
CA LEU A 379 16.25 2.63 -9.63
C LEU A 379 17.28 3.52 -10.31
N ASP A 380 16.92 4.07 -11.47
CA ASP A 380 17.71 5.09 -12.16
C ASP A 380 17.62 6.42 -11.41
N SER A 381 18.72 7.17 -11.38
CA SER A 381 18.77 8.55 -10.92
C SER A 381 17.68 9.46 -11.53
N SER A 382 17.30 9.23 -12.80
CA SER A 382 16.25 9.98 -13.48
C SER A 382 14.84 9.62 -13.00
N ILE A 383 14.68 8.53 -12.24
CA ILE A 383 13.42 8.22 -11.56
C ILE A 383 13.41 8.91 -10.19
N ILE A 384 14.54 8.83 -9.49
CA ILE A 384 14.71 9.40 -8.14
C ILE A 384 14.55 10.93 -8.17
N GLU A 385 14.98 11.61 -9.24
CA GLU A 385 14.83 13.07 -9.38
C GLU A 385 13.38 13.57 -9.36
N HIS A 386 12.42 12.68 -9.65
CA HIS A 386 10.99 12.97 -9.62
C HIS A 386 10.33 12.62 -8.28
N MET A 387 11.05 11.94 -7.38
CA MET A 387 10.53 11.61 -6.05
C MET A 387 10.55 12.84 -5.13
N LEU A 388 9.52 12.95 -4.29
CA LEU A 388 9.33 14.03 -3.34
C LEU A 388 9.56 13.53 -1.91
N PRO A 389 10.16 14.34 -1.02
CA PRO A 389 10.31 13.97 0.39
C PRO A 389 8.94 13.78 1.06
N LEU A 390 8.88 12.97 2.12
CA LEU A 390 7.67 12.87 2.94
C LEU A 390 7.52 14.16 3.78
N PRO A 391 6.34 14.79 3.82
CA PRO A 391 6.06 15.82 4.82
C PRO A 391 6.09 15.20 6.22
N THR A 392 6.55 15.93 7.22
CA THR A 392 6.58 15.40 8.59
C THR A 392 5.18 15.32 9.20
N PRO A 393 4.94 14.43 10.19
CA PRO A 393 3.68 14.44 10.94
C PRO A 393 3.32 15.81 11.52
N GLU A 394 4.32 16.59 11.98
CA GLU A 394 4.10 17.95 12.47
C GLU A 394 3.70 18.94 11.37
N GLU A 395 4.28 18.83 10.17
CA GLU A 395 3.88 19.63 9.01
C GLU A 395 2.44 19.31 8.57
N LEU A 396 2.09 18.02 8.52
CA LEU A 396 0.72 17.57 8.23
C LEU A 396 -0.27 18.08 9.28
N ALA A 397 0.06 17.95 10.56
CA ALA A 397 -0.80 18.43 11.65
C ALA A 397 -1.00 19.95 11.61
N ALA A 398 0.01 20.72 11.19
CA ALA A 398 -0.05 22.17 11.08
C ALA A 398 -0.81 22.67 9.84
N GLU A 399 -0.74 21.95 8.71
CA GLU A 399 -1.49 22.28 7.49
C GLU A 399 -2.97 21.90 7.60
N ASN A 400 -3.27 20.81 8.32
CA ASN A 400 -4.61 20.26 8.40
C ASN A 400 -5.59 21.11 9.22
N PRO A 401 -6.90 21.01 8.91
CA PRO A 401 -7.91 21.69 9.70
C PRO A 401 -7.97 21.15 11.14
N PRO A 402 -8.29 22.00 12.13
CA PRO A 402 -8.59 21.57 13.48
C PRO A 402 -9.61 20.44 13.52
N CYS A 403 -9.36 19.44 14.35
CA CYS A 403 -10.15 18.21 14.39
C CYS A 403 -11.64 18.42 14.68
N TYR A 404 -11.99 19.41 15.51
CA TYR A 404 -13.39 19.70 15.79
C TYR A 404 -14.17 20.08 14.52
N LEU A 405 -13.54 20.64 13.48
CA LEU A 405 -14.23 20.97 12.24
C LEU A 405 -14.79 19.75 11.51
N ASN A 406 -14.12 18.60 11.62
CA ASN A 406 -14.47 17.39 10.86
C ASN A 406 -15.04 16.26 11.74
N VAL A 407 -14.74 16.27 13.04
CA VAL A 407 -15.03 15.15 13.94
C VAL A 407 -15.91 15.60 15.12
N LEU A 408 -17.14 15.09 15.16
CA LEU A 408 -18.09 15.36 16.25
C LEU A 408 -17.50 15.03 17.64
N LYS A 409 -16.78 13.90 17.78
CA LYS A 409 -16.16 13.46 19.04
C LYS A 409 -15.08 14.41 19.57
N CYS A 410 -14.56 15.31 18.73
CA CYS A 410 -13.57 16.32 19.11
C CYS A 410 -14.21 17.58 19.69
N ASN A 411 -15.54 17.65 19.74
CA ASN A 411 -16.28 18.72 20.39
C ASN A 411 -16.30 18.55 21.92
N THR A 412 -15.13 18.56 22.56
CA THR A 412 -14.94 18.38 24.01
C THR A 412 -14.04 19.48 24.60
N GLU A 413 -13.99 19.60 25.92
CA GLU A 413 -13.12 20.60 26.60
C GLU A 413 -11.63 20.37 26.32
N ALA A 414 -11.19 19.10 26.21
CA ALA A 414 -9.81 18.76 25.88
C ALA A 414 -9.54 18.78 24.36
N GLY A 415 -10.58 18.66 23.54
CA GLY A 415 -10.46 18.64 22.09
C GLY A 415 -9.79 17.38 21.54
N CYS A 416 -9.07 17.56 20.44
CA CYS A 416 -8.35 16.50 19.74
C CYS A 416 -7.01 17.00 19.21
N LYS A 417 -6.16 16.06 18.83
CA LYS A 417 -4.90 16.32 18.13
C LYS A 417 -4.76 15.46 16.88
N ARG A 418 -3.89 15.89 15.96
CA ARG A 418 -3.45 15.12 14.79
C ARG A 418 -2.02 14.66 15.00
N GLU A 419 -1.75 13.41 14.71
CA GLU A 419 -0.44 12.79 14.85
C GLU A 419 -0.20 11.80 13.70
N LEU A 420 1.05 11.37 13.54
CA LEU A 420 1.47 10.35 12.57
C LEU A 420 1.25 10.77 11.10
N PHE A 421 1.71 9.94 10.16
CA PHE A 421 1.55 10.22 8.72
C PHE A 421 0.09 10.17 8.26
N GLY A 422 -0.73 9.32 8.89
CA GLY A 422 -2.16 9.25 8.62
C GLY A 422 -2.96 10.48 9.07
N SER A 423 -2.37 11.34 9.92
CA SER A 423 -2.95 12.59 10.46
C SER A 423 -4.37 12.46 11.03
N THR A 424 -4.79 11.26 11.45
CA THR A 424 -6.14 11.03 11.99
C THR A 424 -6.31 11.78 13.31
N CYS A 425 -7.51 12.31 13.53
CA CYS A 425 -7.87 12.94 14.81
C CYS A 425 -7.97 11.95 15.97
N THR A 426 -7.17 12.18 17.01
CA THR A 426 -7.19 11.45 18.28
C THR A 426 -7.82 12.31 19.37
N VAL A 427 -8.82 11.76 20.07
CA VAL A 427 -9.50 12.45 21.18
C VAL A 427 -8.57 12.56 22.38
N CYS A 428 -8.43 13.77 22.89
CA CYS A 428 -7.60 14.04 24.05
C CYS A 428 -8.36 13.73 25.34
N SER A 429 -7.70 13.05 26.28
CA SER A 429 -8.26 12.77 27.61
C SER A 429 -8.10 13.95 28.59
N SER A 430 -7.20 14.89 28.28
CA SER A 430 -6.94 16.11 29.05
C SER A 430 -6.26 17.16 28.17
N GLU A 431 -6.24 18.42 28.64
CA GLU A 431 -5.54 19.53 28.01
C GLU A 431 -4.02 19.26 28.03
N THR A 432 -3.50 18.72 26.94
CA THR A 432 -2.08 18.41 26.74
C THR A 432 -1.57 19.07 25.47
N GLU A 433 -0.24 19.10 25.28
CA GLU A 433 0.38 19.71 24.10
C GLU A 433 -0.16 19.07 22.81
N GLY A 434 -0.53 19.93 21.84
CA GLY A 434 -1.11 19.53 20.56
C GLY A 434 -2.63 19.31 20.56
N CYS A 435 -3.28 19.26 21.72
CA CYS A 435 -4.73 19.13 21.82
C CYS A 435 -5.43 20.48 21.60
N GLU A 436 -6.30 20.56 20.61
CA GLU A 436 -7.06 21.76 20.26
C GLU A 436 -8.55 21.55 20.53
N ALA A 437 -9.09 22.34 21.46
CA ALA A 437 -10.51 22.40 21.78
C ALA A 437 -11.26 23.38 20.86
N PRO A 438 -12.54 23.13 20.54
CA PRO A 438 -13.34 24.07 19.77
C PRO A 438 -13.51 25.41 20.51
N PRO A 439 -13.64 26.53 19.78
CA PRO A 439 -14.11 27.80 20.35
C PRO A 439 -15.44 27.63 21.09
N SER A 440 -15.63 28.34 22.21
CA SER A 440 -16.81 28.18 23.07
C SER A 440 -18.17 28.43 22.40
N ASP A 441 -18.20 29.17 21.29
CA ASP A 441 -19.38 29.47 20.48
C ASP A 441 -19.59 28.52 19.30
N TRP A 442 -18.60 27.67 19.01
CA TRP A 442 -18.64 26.72 17.92
C TRP A 442 -19.49 25.48 18.28
N LYS A 443 -20.19 24.94 17.29
CA LYS A 443 -20.94 23.68 17.40
C LYS A 443 -20.79 22.87 16.13
N PHE A 444 -20.51 21.58 16.29
CA PHE A 444 -20.55 20.65 15.17
C PHE A 444 -21.97 20.62 14.58
N PRO A 445 -22.12 20.71 13.24
CA PRO A 445 -23.41 20.68 12.61
C PRO A 445 -24.08 19.31 12.77
N THR A 446 -25.41 19.30 12.84
CA THR A 446 -26.16 18.04 12.75
C THR A 446 -26.20 17.61 11.30
N LEU A 447 -25.70 16.41 11.02
CA LEU A 447 -25.67 15.83 9.68
C LEU A 447 -26.85 14.85 9.51
N GLU A 448 -27.46 14.86 8.34
CA GLU A 448 -28.56 13.96 7.99
C GLU A 448 -28.01 12.65 7.44
N LYS A 449 -28.55 11.52 7.90
CA LYS A 449 -28.24 10.20 7.33
C LYS A 449 -28.98 10.03 6.00
N ALA A 450 -28.31 9.40 5.04
CA ALA A 450 -28.97 8.91 3.84
C ALA A 450 -30.08 7.89 4.19
N VAL A 451 -31.11 7.81 3.34
CA VAL A 451 -32.26 6.90 3.51
C VAL A 451 -32.38 6.04 2.26
N GLY A 452 -32.37 4.72 2.43
CA GLY A 452 -32.58 3.75 1.35
C GLY A 452 -34.05 3.62 0.92
N GLU A 453 -34.31 2.83 -0.12
CA GLU A 453 -35.67 2.60 -0.65
C GLU A 453 -36.60 1.93 0.36
N ASN A 454 -36.04 1.15 1.28
CA ASN A 454 -36.75 0.50 2.37
C ASN A 454 -36.99 1.42 3.60
N GLY A 455 -36.52 2.66 3.57
CA GLY A 455 -36.59 3.62 4.68
C GLY A 455 -35.51 3.46 5.75
N GLY A 456 -34.57 2.51 5.57
CA GLY A 456 -33.42 2.31 6.46
C GLY A 456 -32.34 3.38 6.24
N THR A 457 -31.56 3.67 7.29
CA THR A 457 -30.47 4.67 7.26
C THR A 457 -29.08 4.04 7.30
N GLY A 458 -29.00 2.73 7.05
CA GLY A 458 -27.77 1.95 7.10
C GLY A 458 -27.38 1.57 8.52
N ASP A 459 -26.62 0.49 8.63
CA ASP A 459 -25.95 0.07 9.87
C ASP A 459 -24.46 0.32 9.73
N ALA A 460 -23.93 1.20 10.59
CA ALA A 460 -22.52 1.54 10.63
C ALA A 460 -21.64 0.40 11.17
N SER A 461 -22.25 -0.67 11.70
CA SER A 461 -21.57 -1.90 12.10
C SER A 461 -21.58 -2.97 11.01
N ALA A 462 -22.32 -2.74 9.92
CA ALA A 462 -22.39 -3.67 8.80
C ALA A 462 -20.97 -3.92 8.27
N ASP A 463 -20.57 -5.19 8.37
CA ASP A 463 -19.34 -5.77 7.83
C ASP A 463 -18.05 -5.02 8.15
N SER A 464 -17.92 -4.53 9.39
CA SER A 464 -16.59 -4.32 9.98
C SER A 464 -15.80 -5.62 9.76
N SER A 465 -14.72 -5.54 8.98
CA SER A 465 -13.99 -6.63 8.31
C SER A 465 -13.32 -7.67 9.22
N SER A 466 -13.81 -7.83 10.45
CA SER A 466 -13.44 -8.87 11.42
C SER A 466 -13.67 -10.32 10.96
N LYS A 467 -14.39 -10.55 9.86
CA LYS A 467 -14.75 -11.92 9.40
C LYS A 467 -14.01 -12.41 8.15
N HIS A 468 -13.23 -11.55 7.49
CA HIS A 468 -12.41 -11.93 6.31
C HIS A 468 -10.96 -11.47 6.48
N ASP A 469 -10.37 -11.71 7.67
CA ASP A 469 -8.94 -12.03 7.69
C ASP A 469 -8.78 -13.27 6.83
N SER A 470 -8.13 -13.15 5.68
CA SER A 470 -8.00 -14.20 4.67
C SER A 470 -7.32 -15.45 5.23
N THR A 471 -8.10 -16.29 5.91
CA THR A 471 -7.75 -17.63 6.41
C THR A 471 -8.41 -18.72 5.57
N ALA A 472 -8.65 -18.44 4.29
CA ALA A 472 -9.05 -19.46 3.33
C ALA A 472 -7.83 -20.24 2.81
N SER A 473 -7.21 -21.01 3.71
CA SER A 473 -6.46 -22.20 3.30
C SER A 473 -7.48 -23.27 2.93
N ASP A 474 -7.83 -23.34 1.65
CA ASP A 474 -8.67 -24.39 1.12
C ASP A 474 -7.89 -25.72 1.20
N LYS A 475 -8.20 -26.55 2.21
CA LYS A 475 -7.79 -27.96 2.25
C LYS A 475 -8.99 -28.81 2.63
N GLY A 476 -9.49 -29.51 1.62
CA GLY A 476 -10.44 -30.58 1.78
C GLY A 476 -9.89 -31.72 2.61
N GLU A 477 -10.73 -32.25 3.49
CA GLU A 477 -10.65 -33.62 3.97
C GLU A 477 -11.93 -34.39 3.61
N LYS A 478 -11.68 -35.60 3.10
CA LYS A 478 -12.65 -36.50 2.47
C LYS A 478 -13.50 -37.22 3.52
N ASN A 479 -14.80 -37.39 3.24
CA ASN A 479 -15.35 -38.74 3.13
C ASN A 479 -16.68 -38.85 2.36
N SER A 480 -16.67 -39.84 1.47
CA SER A 480 -17.80 -40.64 0.95
C SER A 480 -18.68 -40.10 -0.20
N SER A 481 -18.22 -40.48 -1.40
CA SER A 481 -18.97 -41.14 -2.49
C SER A 481 -20.13 -40.41 -3.19
N ALA A 482 -19.83 -39.82 -4.35
CA ALA A 482 -20.48 -40.19 -5.61
C ALA A 482 -19.65 -39.72 -6.82
N VAL A 483 -19.58 -40.59 -7.80
CA VAL A 483 -18.87 -40.52 -9.08
C VAL A 483 -19.43 -39.40 -9.98
N MET A 484 -18.56 -38.61 -10.62
CA MET A 484 -18.47 -38.50 -12.10
C MET A 484 -17.33 -37.56 -12.57
N ASN A 485 -16.56 -38.11 -13.52
CA ASN A 485 -15.62 -37.55 -14.51
C ASN A 485 -15.86 -36.09 -14.97
N ASP A 486 -14.97 -35.39 -15.67
CA ASP A 486 -13.53 -35.38 -15.98
C ASP A 486 -13.40 -34.31 -17.11
N MET A 487 -12.22 -33.69 -17.25
CA MET A 487 -11.67 -33.01 -18.45
C MET A 487 -12.27 -31.70 -19.01
N SER A 488 -11.45 -30.63 -18.97
CA SER A 488 -11.09 -29.81 -20.15
C SER A 488 -9.83 -28.99 -19.80
N ALA A 489 -8.63 -29.39 -20.23
CA ALA A 489 -8.05 -29.22 -21.58
C ALA A 489 -7.63 -27.77 -21.88
N VAL A 490 -6.40 -27.43 -21.46
CA VAL A 490 -5.60 -26.33 -22.00
C VAL A 490 -5.10 -26.75 -23.37
N LEU A 491 -5.36 -25.96 -24.42
CA LEU A 491 -4.90 -26.20 -25.78
C LEU A 491 -4.26 -24.93 -26.36
N MET A 492 -2.93 -24.89 -26.37
CA MET A 492 -2.15 -24.04 -27.27
C MET A 492 -2.06 -24.72 -28.64
N PRO A 493 -2.13 -24.00 -29.78
CA PRO A 493 -1.78 -24.56 -31.07
C PRO A 493 -0.34 -24.24 -31.47
N LEU A 494 0.46 -25.30 -31.54
CA LEU A 494 1.69 -25.39 -32.34
C LEU A 494 1.27 -25.80 -33.77
N MET A 495 1.52 -24.96 -34.78
CA MET A 495 1.26 -25.30 -36.19
C MET A 495 2.57 -25.31 -36.97
N LEU A 496 2.98 -26.50 -37.42
CA LEU A 496 3.95 -26.68 -38.50
C LEU A 496 3.44 -27.74 -39.49
N ALA A 497 2.98 -27.21 -40.63
CA ALA A 497 3.19 -27.60 -42.03
C ALA A 497 3.08 -29.07 -42.54
N LEU A 498 2.70 -29.10 -43.84
CA LEU A 498 2.66 -30.19 -44.85
C LEU A 498 1.47 -31.16 -44.77
N ALA A 499 0.82 -31.58 -45.87
CA ALA A 499 0.84 -31.19 -47.28
C ALA A 499 -0.27 -31.98 -47.99
N THR A 500 -0.80 -31.44 -49.09
CA THR A 500 -1.37 -32.13 -50.29
C THR A 500 -2.52 -33.14 -50.07
N ALA A 501 -3.55 -33.27 -50.88
CA ALA A 501 -4.06 -32.70 -52.12
C ALA A 501 -5.53 -33.20 -52.18
N LEU A 502 -6.49 -32.60 -52.88
CA LEU A 502 -6.82 -32.95 -54.25
C LEU A 502 -8.19 -32.35 -54.63
N PHE A 503 -8.24 -31.87 -55.87
CA PHE A 503 -9.37 -31.82 -56.81
C PHE A 503 -10.48 -30.75 -56.66
N PHE A 504 -10.45 -29.89 -57.71
CA PHE A 504 -11.40 -28.92 -58.28
C PHE A 504 -11.42 -27.51 -57.70
#